data_AF-A0A7X7X1Z0-F1
#
_entry.id   AF-A0A7X7X1Z0-F1
#
_cell.length_a   1.000
_cell.length_b   1.000
_cell.length_c   1.000
_cell.angle_alpha   90.00
_cell.angle_beta   90.00
_cell.angle_gamma   90.00
#
_symmetry.space_group_name_H-M   'P 1'
#
loop_
_entity.id
_entity.type
_entity.pdbx_description
1 polymer ?
#
loop_
_entity_poly.entity_id
_entity_poly.type
_entity_poly.pdbx_seq_one_letter_code
_entity_poly.pdbx_strand_id
1 'polypeptide(L)'
;CDWEAQGTRITQNLLHDNQRPPYAKNLPGSMMSQDLFVEVSHGPTLIDNNILLSDVSLRFATQGVALVHNLICGAFTSVGDGTHWRYTPYHIPHRTEVMGFMTILHGDNRFYNNVFVQKWPSEDYVTYNDQDPQEAISENRLVGTHVFDEYPTYDEWISQFDFTQRPNMMALEDAHFGHLPIWSEGNVYLNGAKPWKKEVNGLSVDSEHEIKVELVEKDGHYYLNTNIFDHLKDFSSRMVNTEILGKAFEPEQYFEDVDGTPIRFDSDYFGNHRGVHVIPGPFASPSDSIKL
;
A
#
# COMPACT_ATOMS: atom_id res chain seq x y z
N CYS A 1 6.14 -5.75 9.76
CA CYS A 1 7.22 -4.81 10.04
C CYS A 1 6.76 -3.91 11.16
N ASP A 2 7.37 -4.01 12.33
CA ASP A 2 6.98 -3.26 13.52
C ASP A 2 8.21 -2.48 14.00
N TRP A 3 8.12 -1.15 13.93
CA TRP A 3 9.19 -0.17 14.12
C TRP A 3 10.28 -0.20 13.03
N GLU A 4 10.85 0.98 12.76
CA GLU A 4 12.13 1.14 12.05
C GLU A 4 12.21 0.46 10.68
N ALA A 5 11.09 0.31 9.96
CA ALA A 5 11.03 -0.31 8.62
C ALA A 5 11.62 0.57 7.51
N GLN A 6 12.75 1.21 7.77
CA GLN A 6 13.47 2.13 6.89
C GLN A 6 14.36 1.37 5.90
N GLY A 7 14.16 1.60 4.60
CA GLY A 7 14.85 0.89 3.53
C GLY A 7 14.37 -0.55 3.33
N THR A 8 13.29 -0.96 4.00
CA THR A 8 12.72 -2.31 3.84
C THR A 8 12.11 -2.46 2.46
N ARG A 9 12.42 -3.56 1.76
CA ARG A 9 11.79 -3.94 0.49
C ARG A 9 11.14 -5.33 0.59
N ILE A 10 9.84 -5.39 0.37
CA ILE A 10 9.04 -6.63 0.28
C ILE A 10 8.67 -6.81 -1.18
N THR A 11 9.33 -7.75 -1.86
CA THR A 11 9.19 -7.92 -3.31
C THR A 11 8.97 -9.36 -3.74
N GLN A 12 8.15 -9.57 -4.77
CA GLN A 12 7.95 -10.88 -5.42
C GLN A 12 7.39 -11.98 -4.49
N ASN A 13 6.54 -11.61 -3.53
CA ASN A 13 5.91 -12.56 -2.61
C ASN A 13 4.49 -12.93 -3.04
N LEU A 14 4.09 -14.16 -2.74
CA LEU A 14 2.71 -14.63 -2.79
C LEU A 14 2.18 -14.74 -1.35
N LEU A 15 1.19 -13.92 -1.00
CA LEU A 15 0.53 -13.94 0.31
C LEU A 15 -0.95 -14.27 0.11
N HIS A 16 -1.40 -15.36 0.74
CA HIS A 16 -2.76 -15.88 0.62
C HIS A 16 -3.18 -16.62 1.88
N ASP A 17 -4.49 -16.74 2.08
CA ASP A 17 -5.11 -17.44 3.22
C ASP A 17 -4.65 -16.92 4.61
N ASN A 18 -4.23 -15.65 4.70
CA ASN A 18 -3.81 -14.98 5.93
C ASN A 18 -4.99 -14.32 6.66
N GLN A 19 -6.18 -14.88 6.51
CA GLN A 19 -7.42 -14.40 7.12
C GLN A 19 -8.00 -15.45 8.05
N ARG A 20 -8.81 -15.01 9.02
CA ARG A 20 -9.48 -15.94 9.94
C ARG A 20 -10.40 -16.89 9.15
N PRO A 21 -10.21 -18.22 9.23
CA PRO A 21 -11.09 -19.15 8.54
C PRO A 21 -12.56 -19.04 9.03
N PRO A 22 -13.56 -19.31 8.18
CA PRO A 22 -14.97 -19.16 8.56
C PRO A 22 -15.40 -19.95 9.80
N TYR A 23 -14.75 -21.08 10.07
CA TYR A 23 -15.05 -21.96 11.21
C TYR A 23 -14.37 -21.53 12.52
N ALA A 24 -13.35 -20.68 12.47
CA ALA A 24 -12.61 -20.25 13.65
C ALA A 24 -13.43 -19.22 14.45
N LYS A 25 -13.31 -19.18 15.77
CA LYS A 25 -13.94 -18.15 16.60
C LYS A 25 -12.91 -17.09 16.97
N ASN A 26 -13.33 -15.83 17.09
CA ASN A 26 -12.50 -14.82 17.72
C ASN A 26 -12.39 -15.14 19.22
N LEU A 27 -11.17 -15.23 19.74
CA LEU A 27 -10.91 -15.47 21.16
C LEU A 27 -10.50 -14.16 21.83
N PRO A 28 -10.82 -13.95 23.13
CA PRO A 28 -10.33 -12.79 23.87
C PRO A 28 -8.80 -12.63 23.73
N GLY A 29 -8.35 -11.44 23.33
CA GLY A 29 -6.94 -11.14 23.08
C GLY A 29 -6.42 -11.52 21.69
N SER A 30 -7.28 -11.97 20.76
CA SER A 30 -6.85 -12.24 19.39
C SER A 30 -6.60 -10.95 18.63
N MET A 31 -5.47 -10.87 17.93
CA MET A 31 -5.20 -9.80 16.98
C MET A 31 -5.81 -10.11 15.60
N MET A 32 -5.90 -9.07 14.78
CA MET A 32 -6.34 -9.17 13.38
C MET A 32 -5.37 -10.00 12.54
N SER A 33 -5.87 -10.51 11.41
CA SER A 33 -5.10 -11.26 10.42
C SER A 33 -5.10 -10.50 9.10
N GLN A 34 -3.95 -10.45 8.44
CA GLN A 34 -3.71 -9.68 7.22
C GLN A 34 -2.48 -10.24 6.49
N ASP A 35 -2.33 -9.95 5.19
CA ASP A 35 -1.13 -10.31 4.44
C ASP A 35 0.10 -9.56 4.98
N LEU A 36 0.01 -8.24 5.10
CA LEU A 36 1.09 -7.39 5.60
C LEU A 36 0.61 -6.46 6.71
N PHE A 37 1.50 -6.18 7.66
CA PHE A 37 1.30 -5.13 8.66
C PHE A 37 2.59 -4.32 8.76
N VAL A 38 2.48 -3.02 8.46
CA VAL A 38 3.56 -2.05 8.69
C VAL A 38 3.10 -1.09 9.78
N GLU A 39 3.85 -1.09 10.88
CA GLU A 39 3.49 -0.39 12.11
C GLU A 39 4.60 0.56 12.53
N VAL A 40 4.20 1.78 12.92
CA VAL A 40 5.02 2.84 13.53
C VAL A 40 6.41 3.03 12.93
N SER A 41 6.44 2.98 11.60
CA SER A 41 7.64 3.21 10.79
C SER A 41 7.49 4.50 9.97
N HIS A 42 8.63 5.08 9.61
CA HIS A 42 8.71 6.36 8.87
C HIS A 42 9.08 6.18 7.39
N GLY A 43 9.24 4.93 6.95
CA GLY A 43 9.71 4.60 5.61
C GLY A 43 11.20 4.90 5.39
N PRO A 44 11.67 4.91 4.12
CA PRO A 44 10.93 4.41 2.96
C PRO A 44 10.74 2.89 3.08
N THR A 45 9.48 2.44 3.04
CA THR A 45 9.13 1.01 3.00
C THR A 45 8.56 0.70 1.62
N LEU A 46 9.26 -0.13 0.83
CA LEU A 46 8.86 -0.48 -0.53
C LEU A 46 8.19 -1.86 -0.56
N ILE A 47 7.02 -1.93 -1.16
CA ILE A 47 6.25 -3.17 -1.36
C ILE A 47 5.97 -3.27 -2.86
N ASP A 48 6.70 -4.11 -3.59
CA ASP A 48 6.60 -4.16 -5.04
C ASP A 48 6.48 -5.56 -5.65
N ASN A 49 5.77 -5.66 -6.77
CA ASN A 49 5.60 -6.93 -7.49
C ASN A 49 5.09 -8.08 -6.60
N ASN A 50 4.23 -7.83 -5.61
CA ASN A 50 3.63 -8.89 -4.78
C ASN A 50 2.23 -9.25 -5.25
N ILE A 51 1.77 -10.43 -4.83
CA ILE A 51 0.42 -10.94 -5.01
C ILE A 51 -0.20 -11.11 -3.62
N LEU A 52 -1.14 -10.23 -3.26
CA LEU A 52 -1.78 -10.14 -1.94
C LEU A 52 -3.25 -10.56 -2.07
N LEU A 53 -3.58 -11.77 -1.63
CA LEU A 53 -4.87 -12.42 -1.92
C LEU A 53 -5.84 -12.48 -0.74
N SER A 54 -5.41 -12.15 0.48
CA SER A 54 -6.29 -12.23 1.66
C SER A 54 -7.27 -11.06 1.73
N ASP A 55 -8.28 -11.13 2.62
CA ASP A 55 -9.32 -10.11 2.77
C ASP A 55 -8.81 -8.76 3.30
N VAL A 56 -7.69 -8.78 4.02
CA VAL A 56 -6.91 -7.59 4.39
C VAL A 56 -5.51 -7.74 3.83
N SER A 57 -5.14 -6.87 2.88
CA SER A 57 -3.82 -6.92 2.23
C SER A 57 -2.77 -6.15 3.02
N LEU A 58 -3.12 -5.01 3.61
CA LEU A 58 -2.16 -4.21 4.38
C LEU A 58 -2.84 -3.44 5.50
N ARG A 59 -2.38 -3.67 6.72
CA ARG A 59 -2.66 -2.81 7.87
C ARG A 59 -1.65 -1.65 7.93
N PHE A 60 -2.15 -0.44 7.88
CA PHE A 60 -1.46 0.80 7.51
C PHE A 60 -1.23 1.76 8.70
N ALA A 61 -0.80 1.24 9.85
CA ALA A 61 -0.51 2.06 11.04
C ALA A 61 0.87 2.72 10.94
N THR A 62 1.15 3.44 9.85
CA THR A 62 2.48 3.93 9.48
C THR A 62 2.40 5.10 8.47
N GLN A 63 3.55 5.57 8.00
CA GLN A 63 3.74 6.53 6.92
C GLN A 63 4.96 6.14 6.07
N GLY A 64 5.17 6.75 4.90
CA GLY A 64 6.38 6.55 4.11
C GLY A 64 6.41 5.23 3.32
N VAL A 65 5.25 4.68 2.93
CA VAL A 65 5.16 3.40 2.22
C VAL A 65 4.94 3.61 0.72
N ALA A 66 5.64 2.85 -0.12
CA ALA A 66 5.38 2.78 -1.56
C ALA A 66 4.90 1.38 -1.97
N LEU A 67 3.73 1.31 -2.61
CA LEU A 67 3.19 0.12 -3.23
C LEU A 67 3.32 0.25 -4.74
N VAL A 68 4.11 -0.61 -5.37
CA VAL A 68 4.40 -0.53 -6.80
C VAL A 68 4.15 -1.87 -7.49
N HIS A 69 3.35 -1.92 -8.55
CA HIS A 69 3.17 -3.15 -9.33
C HIS A 69 2.62 -4.37 -8.55
N ASN A 70 1.80 -4.18 -7.52
CA ASN A 70 1.20 -5.31 -6.80
C ASN A 70 -0.16 -5.73 -7.39
N LEU A 71 -0.54 -6.98 -7.19
CA LEU A 71 -1.94 -7.43 -7.29
C LEU A 71 -2.51 -7.49 -5.87
N ILE A 72 -3.56 -6.72 -5.60
CA ILE A 72 -4.10 -6.49 -4.25
C ILE A 72 -5.59 -6.82 -4.24
N CYS A 73 -5.96 -7.88 -3.53
CA CYS A 73 -7.33 -8.36 -3.44
C CYS A 73 -8.02 -8.03 -2.10
N GLY A 74 -7.25 -7.56 -1.11
CA GLY A 74 -7.72 -7.24 0.23
C GLY A 74 -7.73 -5.75 0.52
N ALA A 75 -8.46 -5.38 1.55
CA ALA A 75 -8.63 -3.98 1.97
C ALA A 75 -7.38 -3.45 2.68
N PHE A 76 -7.31 -2.12 2.76
CA PHE A 76 -6.41 -1.43 3.68
C PHE A 76 -7.14 -1.07 4.97
N THR A 77 -6.47 -1.28 6.10
CA THR A 77 -7.04 -1.07 7.44
C THR A 77 -6.09 -0.26 8.32
N SER A 78 -6.59 0.34 9.40
CA SER A 78 -5.82 1.24 10.28
C SER A 78 -5.15 2.42 9.56
N VAL A 79 -5.74 2.91 8.47
CA VAL A 79 -5.29 4.14 7.80
C VAL A 79 -5.66 5.35 8.66
N GLY A 80 -4.68 6.18 9.01
CA GLY A 80 -4.90 7.35 9.87
C GLY A 80 -5.04 7.03 11.36
N ASP A 81 -4.83 5.78 11.77
CA ASP A 81 -5.03 5.34 13.16
C ASP A 81 -4.06 4.20 13.55
N GLY A 82 -4.16 3.70 14.77
CA GLY A 82 -3.41 2.54 15.27
C GLY A 82 -2.01 2.88 15.77
N THR A 83 -1.60 4.15 15.77
CA THR A 83 -0.25 4.60 16.17
C THR A 83 -0.25 5.36 17.49
N HIS A 84 -1.33 6.10 17.81
CA HIS A 84 -1.43 7.01 18.96
C HIS A 84 -0.21 7.95 19.06
N TRP A 85 0.12 8.44 20.26
CA TRP A 85 1.23 9.37 20.51
C TRP A 85 2.61 8.70 20.60
N ARG A 86 2.82 7.58 19.89
CA ARG A 86 4.09 6.85 19.94
C ARG A 86 5.17 7.60 19.16
N TYR A 87 6.35 7.70 19.75
CA TYR A 87 7.55 8.22 19.08
C TYR A 87 8.49 7.06 18.80
N THR A 88 8.82 6.85 17.53
CA THR A 88 9.72 5.80 17.08
C THR A 88 10.90 6.38 16.32
N PRO A 89 12.09 5.75 16.39
CA PRO A 89 13.28 6.27 15.75
C PRO A 89 13.24 6.12 14.22
N TYR A 90 14.01 6.96 13.55
CA TYR A 90 14.47 6.79 12.17
C TYR A 90 15.98 7.01 12.12
N HIS A 91 16.63 6.51 11.07
CA HIS A 91 18.08 6.34 10.98
C HIS A 91 18.71 7.17 9.87
N ILE A 92 20.03 7.33 9.94
CA ILE A 92 20.82 7.76 8.80
C ILE A 92 20.64 6.72 7.67
N PRO A 93 20.46 7.12 6.39
CA PRO A 93 20.30 6.18 5.30
C PRO A 93 21.39 5.10 5.27
N HIS A 94 20.98 3.84 5.10
CA HIS A 94 21.84 2.64 5.00
C HIS A 94 22.72 2.38 6.23
N ARG A 95 22.26 2.83 7.41
CA ARG A 95 23.00 2.81 8.67
C ARG A 95 22.08 2.49 9.84
N THR A 96 22.65 2.08 10.96
CA THR A 96 21.89 1.81 12.19
C THR A 96 21.92 3.01 13.15
N GLU A 97 22.80 3.98 12.92
CA GLU A 97 22.84 5.24 13.64
C GLU A 97 21.48 5.96 13.56
N VAL A 98 20.88 6.24 14.72
CA VAL A 98 19.62 7.00 14.83
C VAL A 98 19.84 8.44 14.39
N MET A 99 19.02 8.93 13.47
CA MET A 99 18.98 10.33 13.05
C MET A 99 18.01 11.15 13.89
N GLY A 100 16.88 10.57 14.30
CA GLY A 100 15.87 11.26 15.11
C GLY A 100 14.75 10.34 15.58
N PHE A 101 13.75 10.94 16.23
CA PHE A 101 12.51 10.28 16.65
C PHE A 101 11.34 11.17 16.26
N MET A 102 10.25 10.57 15.80
CA MET A 102 9.04 11.30 15.43
C MET A 102 7.79 10.48 15.69
N THR A 103 6.65 11.18 15.83
CA THR A 103 5.33 10.56 15.82
C THR A 103 4.90 10.18 14.40
N ILE A 104 3.82 9.42 14.25
CA ILE A 104 3.25 9.10 12.93
C ILE A 104 2.15 10.11 12.61
N LEU A 105 2.34 10.90 11.55
CA LEU A 105 1.33 11.83 11.02
C LEU A 105 0.36 11.15 10.06
N HIS A 106 0.70 9.93 9.63
CA HIS A 106 0.06 9.18 8.55
C HIS A 106 0.17 9.88 7.19
N GLY A 107 0.03 9.12 6.12
CA GLY A 107 0.26 9.60 4.76
C GLY A 107 1.70 9.39 4.34
N ASP A 108 2.23 10.27 3.49
CA ASP A 108 3.50 10.08 2.81
C ASP A 108 3.56 8.72 2.08
N ASN A 109 2.43 8.31 1.48
CA ASN A 109 2.30 7.02 0.83
C ASN A 109 2.17 7.16 -0.69
N ARG A 110 2.70 6.17 -1.40
CA ARG A 110 2.82 6.13 -2.86
C ARG A 110 2.15 4.87 -3.39
N PHE A 111 1.23 5.02 -4.33
CA PHE A 111 0.52 3.90 -4.97
C PHE A 111 0.69 4.01 -6.49
N TYR A 112 1.55 3.16 -7.05
CA TYR A 112 1.85 3.21 -8.48
C TYR A 112 1.64 1.86 -9.15
N ASN A 113 0.92 1.89 -10.27
CA ASN A 113 0.79 0.74 -11.17
C ASN A 113 0.28 -0.54 -10.49
N ASN A 114 -0.50 -0.45 -9.41
CA ASN A 114 -1.08 -1.62 -8.76
C ASN A 114 -2.39 -2.04 -9.46
N VAL A 115 -2.77 -3.31 -9.30
CA VAL A 115 -4.10 -3.81 -9.68
C VAL A 115 -4.85 -4.14 -8.39
N PHE A 116 -5.93 -3.42 -8.14
CA PHE A 116 -6.85 -3.62 -7.03
C PHE A 116 -8.09 -4.37 -7.49
N VAL A 117 -8.45 -5.45 -6.78
CA VAL A 117 -9.63 -6.25 -7.08
C VAL A 117 -10.44 -6.43 -5.80
N GLN A 118 -11.70 -6.02 -5.79
CA GLN A 118 -12.60 -6.37 -4.70
C GLN A 118 -12.99 -7.85 -4.81
N LYS A 119 -12.14 -8.77 -4.35
CA LYS A 119 -12.39 -10.21 -4.39
C LYS A 119 -13.33 -10.67 -3.27
N TRP A 120 -13.21 -10.05 -2.10
CA TRP A 120 -13.93 -10.38 -0.88
C TRP A 120 -15.14 -9.46 -0.67
N PRO A 121 -16.11 -9.80 0.21
CA PRO A 121 -17.20 -8.89 0.56
C PRO A 121 -16.69 -7.52 1.01
N SER A 122 -17.34 -6.45 0.55
CA SER A 122 -16.90 -5.07 0.78
C SER A 122 -17.43 -4.45 2.07
N GLU A 123 -18.42 -5.09 2.71
CA GLU A 123 -19.03 -4.62 3.93
C GLU A 123 -18.01 -4.63 5.08
N ASP A 124 -18.01 -3.54 5.85
CA ASP A 124 -17.20 -3.42 7.06
C ASP A 124 -17.30 -4.67 7.94
N TYR A 125 -16.15 -5.12 8.40
CA TYR A 125 -16.03 -6.29 9.23
C TYR A 125 -15.94 -5.87 10.70
N VAL A 126 -16.86 -6.38 11.51
CA VAL A 126 -16.83 -6.13 12.96
C VAL A 126 -15.81 -7.07 13.62
N THR A 127 -14.83 -6.47 14.28
CA THR A 127 -13.87 -7.15 15.14
C THR A 127 -13.92 -6.61 16.56
N TYR A 128 -13.04 -7.10 17.43
CA TYR A 128 -12.93 -6.67 18.82
C TYR A 128 -11.51 -6.20 19.13
N ASN A 129 -11.39 -5.24 20.04
CA ASN A 129 -10.11 -4.78 20.55
C ASN A 129 -9.37 -5.93 21.25
N ASP A 130 -8.07 -6.06 20.98
CA ASP A 130 -7.21 -7.10 21.56
C ASP A 130 -6.95 -6.86 23.06
N GLN A 131 -7.02 -5.60 23.52
CA GLN A 131 -6.89 -5.21 24.92
C GLN A 131 -8.24 -5.15 25.66
N ASP A 132 -9.33 -4.83 24.96
CA ASP A 132 -10.69 -4.88 25.51
C ASP A 132 -11.65 -5.69 24.61
N PRO A 133 -11.83 -6.99 24.88
CA PRO A 133 -12.71 -7.86 24.09
C PRO A 133 -14.20 -7.43 24.07
N GLN A 134 -14.61 -6.46 24.90
CA GLN A 134 -15.97 -5.92 24.88
C GLN A 134 -16.12 -4.73 23.92
N GLU A 135 -15.02 -4.13 23.50
CA GLU A 135 -14.99 -3.03 22.55
C GLU A 135 -15.03 -3.58 21.13
N ALA A 136 -16.17 -3.39 20.45
CA ALA A 136 -16.32 -3.75 19.04
C ALA A 136 -15.79 -2.62 18.14
N ILE A 137 -14.98 -2.98 17.15
CA ILE A 137 -14.36 -2.07 16.19
C ILE A 137 -14.86 -2.44 14.79
N SER A 138 -15.28 -1.42 14.02
CA SER A 138 -15.60 -1.58 12.60
C SER A 138 -14.31 -1.44 11.78
N GLU A 139 -13.99 -2.42 10.96
CA GLU A 139 -12.80 -2.38 10.10
C GLU A 139 -13.21 -2.44 8.62
N ASN A 140 -12.67 -1.51 7.83
CA ASN A 140 -12.92 -1.41 6.39
C ASN A 140 -12.64 -2.75 5.66
N ARG A 141 -13.52 -3.13 4.72
CA ARG A 141 -13.31 -4.23 3.77
C ARG A 141 -13.43 -3.82 2.30
N LEU A 142 -13.67 -2.54 2.03
CA LEU A 142 -13.61 -2.01 0.68
C LEU A 142 -12.15 -1.88 0.24
N VAL A 143 -11.84 -2.44 -0.93
CA VAL A 143 -10.50 -2.50 -1.52
C VAL A 143 -10.21 -1.22 -2.28
N GLY A 144 -8.96 -0.77 -2.21
CA GLY A 144 -8.45 0.37 -2.96
C GLY A 144 -7.98 1.51 -2.07
N THR A 145 -7.70 2.66 -2.69
CA THR A 145 -7.03 3.80 -2.07
C THR A 145 -8.00 4.90 -1.61
N HIS A 146 -9.31 4.70 -1.74
CA HIS A 146 -10.36 5.63 -1.27
C HIS A 146 -10.27 5.97 0.23
N VAL A 147 -9.67 5.10 1.05
CA VAL A 147 -9.42 5.34 2.49
C VAL A 147 -8.52 6.56 2.73
N PHE A 148 -7.84 7.06 1.70
CA PHE A 148 -7.03 8.28 1.75
C PHE A 148 -7.76 9.53 1.24
N ASP A 149 -9.06 9.49 0.98
CA ASP A 149 -9.81 10.59 0.34
C ASP A 149 -9.65 11.97 0.99
N GLU A 150 -9.43 12.02 2.30
CA GLU A 150 -9.23 13.27 3.05
C GLU A 150 -7.77 13.76 3.06
N TYR A 151 -6.84 12.93 2.59
CA TYR A 151 -5.42 13.27 2.59
C TYR A 151 -5.09 14.31 1.52
N PRO A 152 -4.10 15.18 1.76
CA PRO A 152 -3.73 16.22 0.80
C PRO A 152 -2.90 15.65 -0.35
N THR A 153 -2.94 16.34 -1.48
CA THR A 153 -1.87 16.31 -2.48
C THR A 153 -0.64 17.06 -1.95
N TYR A 154 0.52 16.88 -2.59
CA TYR A 154 1.71 17.64 -2.22
C TYR A 154 1.50 19.15 -2.33
N ASP A 155 0.82 19.61 -3.38
CA ASP A 155 0.55 21.04 -3.60
C ASP A 155 -0.36 21.63 -2.51
N GLU A 156 -1.40 20.91 -2.09
CA GLU A 156 -2.26 21.33 -0.97
C GLU A 156 -1.48 21.37 0.34
N TRP A 157 -0.63 20.38 0.60
CA TRP A 157 0.19 20.33 1.81
C TRP A 157 1.25 21.45 1.86
N ILE A 158 2.03 21.61 0.80
CA ILE A 158 3.12 22.60 0.77
C ILE A 158 2.59 24.05 0.79
N SER A 159 1.38 24.28 0.28
CA SER A 159 0.75 25.61 0.29
C SER A 159 0.46 26.15 1.69
N GLN A 160 0.51 25.31 2.72
CA GLN A 160 0.33 25.70 4.12
C GLN A 160 1.57 26.44 4.67
N PHE A 161 2.72 26.37 3.98
CA PHE A 161 3.98 26.94 4.44
C PHE A 161 4.39 28.16 3.61
N ASP A 162 4.62 29.31 4.27
CA ASP A 162 5.20 30.50 3.65
C ASP A 162 6.70 30.61 3.98
N PHE A 163 7.53 30.19 3.03
CA PHE A 163 8.99 30.24 3.14
C PHE A 163 9.58 31.64 2.94
N THR A 164 8.76 32.65 2.61
CA THR A 164 9.23 34.04 2.42
C THR A 164 9.21 34.86 3.72
N GLN A 165 8.52 34.35 4.75
CA GLN A 165 8.35 35.03 6.03
C GLN A 165 8.95 34.22 7.18
N ARG A 166 9.11 34.86 8.34
CA ARG A 166 9.45 34.12 9.55
C ARG A 166 8.26 33.23 9.93
N PRO A 167 8.49 31.95 10.26
CA PRO A 167 7.41 31.04 10.59
C PRO A 167 6.66 31.51 11.83
N ASN A 168 5.32 31.53 11.74
CA ASN A 168 4.44 31.72 12.88
C ASN A 168 4.00 30.35 13.38
N MET A 169 4.59 29.87 14.47
CA MET A 169 4.34 28.53 15.00
C MET A 169 2.87 28.26 15.34
N MET A 170 2.13 29.29 15.79
CA MET A 170 0.70 29.14 16.07
C MET A 170 -0.12 28.96 14.78
N ALA A 171 0.30 29.58 13.68
CA ALA A 171 -0.35 29.41 12.39
C ALA A 171 0.02 28.08 11.70
N LEU A 172 1.08 27.40 12.16
CA LEU A 172 1.55 26.13 11.62
C LEU A 172 1.05 24.91 12.41
N GLU A 173 0.27 25.11 13.48
CA GLU A 173 -0.23 24.04 14.34
C GLU A 173 -1.04 23.00 13.54
N ASP A 174 -1.96 23.46 12.70
CA ASP A 174 -2.78 22.58 11.86
C ASP A 174 -1.92 21.74 10.89
N ALA A 175 -0.89 22.35 10.30
CA ALA A 175 0.04 21.66 9.40
C ALA A 175 0.95 20.67 10.16
N HIS A 176 1.26 20.94 11.43
CA HIS A 176 2.10 20.10 12.28
C HIS A 176 1.41 18.80 12.68
N PHE A 177 0.08 18.82 12.84
CA PHE A 177 -0.73 17.66 13.21
C PHE A 177 -1.57 17.09 12.06
N GLY A 178 -1.49 17.70 10.87
CA GLY A 178 -2.19 17.25 9.68
C GLY A 178 -1.53 16.04 9.03
N HIS A 179 -2.29 15.35 8.19
CA HIS A 179 -1.79 14.22 7.40
C HIS A 179 -0.78 14.65 6.34
N LEU A 180 0.21 13.79 6.10
CA LEU A 180 1.17 13.94 5.02
C LEU A 180 0.54 13.60 3.66
N PRO A 181 1.12 14.07 2.54
CA PRO A 181 0.55 13.87 1.22
C PRO A 181 0.45 12.42 0.74
N ILE A 182 -0.42 12.19 -0.24
CA ILE A 182 -0.49 10.94 -0.99
C ILE A 182 -0.11 11.17 -2.45
N TRP A 183 0.57 10.19 -3.03
CA TRP A 183 0.82 10.10 -4.46
C TRP A 183 0.19 8.82 -5.00
N SER A 184 -0.75 8.94 -5.93
CA SER A 184 -1.40 7.79 -6.56
C SER A 184 -1.47 7.99 -8.07
N GLU A 185 -0.93 7.05 -8.84
CA GLU A 185 -0.98 7.10 -10.30
C GLU A 185 -0.96 5.72 -10.96
N GLY A 186 -1.71 5.58 -12.05
CA GLY A 186 -1.59 4.42 -12.93
C GLY A 186 -2.11 3.11 -12.34
N ASN A 187 -2.88 3.16 -11.25
CA ASN A 187 -3.48 1.97 -10.66
C ASN A 187 -4.77 1.59 -11.39
N VAL A 188 -5.12 0.32 -11.28
CA VAL A 188 -6.35 -0.26 -11.85
C VAL A 188 -7.25 -0.73 -10.72
N TYR A 189 -8.54 -0.43 -10.82
CA TYR A 189 -9.55 -0.77 -9.83
C TYR A 189 -10.66 -1.58 -10.48
N LEU A 190 -10.80 -2.84 -10.06
CA LEU A 190 -11.71 -3.82 -10.63
C LEU A 190 -12.73 -4.29 -9.58
N ASN A 191 -13.87 -4.77 -10.08
CA ASN A 191 -14.92 -5.43 -9.28
C ASN A 191 -15.52 -4.59 -8.13
N GLY A 192 -15.45 -3.26 -8.21
CA GLY A 192 -15.95 -2.38 -7.16
C GLY A 192 -14.88 -1.78 -6.24
N ALA A 193 -13.61 -2.15 -6.40
CA ALA A 193 -12.50 -1.45 -5.75
C ALA A 193 -12.53 0.05 -6.08
N LYS A 194 -12.10 0.90 -5.15
CA LYS A 194 -12.25 2.36 -5.26
C LYS A 194 -10.92 3.12 -5.23
N PRO A 195 -10.67 4.02 -6.19
CA PRO A 195 -9.50 4.90 -6.17
C PRO A 195 -9.62 5.99 -5.11
N TRP A 196 -8.48 6.56 -4.75
CA TRP A 196 -8.38 7.85 -4.10
C TRP A 196 -8.98 8.94 -4.99
N LYS A 197 -9.79 9.83 -4.42
CA LYS A 197 -10.46 10.92 -5.16
C LYS A 197 -9.53 11.80 -6.02
N LYS A 198 -8.26 11.90 -5.65
CA LYS A 198 -7.27 12.77 -6.30
C LYS A 198 -6.22 11.98 -7.12
N GLU A 199 -6.47 10.69 -7.38
CA GLU A 199 -5.59 9.88 -8.23
C GLU A 199 -5.53 10.41 -9.67
N VAL A 200 -4.33 10.36 -10.25
CA VAL A 200 -4.07 10.78 -11.62
C VAL A 200 -3.85 9.55 -12.51
N ASN A 201 -4.39 9.55 -13.71
CA ASN A 201 -4.18 8.48 -14.70
C ASN A 201 -4.54 7.06 -14.20
N GLY A 202 -5.50 6.91 -13.29
CA GLY A 202 -6.02 5.60 -12.87
C GLY A 202 -7.11 5.06 -13.79
N LEU A 203 -7.32 3.74 -13.79
CA LEU A 203 -8.41 3.07 -14.49
C LEU A 203 -9.38 2.43 -13.49
N SER A 204 -10.65 2.82 -13.51
CA SER A 204 -11.71 2.09 -12.81
C SER A 204 -12.61 1.38 -13.82
N VAL A 205 -12.78 0.08 -13.65
CA VAL A 205 -13.68 -0.74 -14.46
C VAL A 205 -14.98 -0.96 -13.68
N ASP A 206 -16.11 -0.92 -14.39
CA ASP A 206 -17.42 -1.21 -13.80
C ASP A 206 -17.49 -2.62 -13.19
N SER A 207 -18.51 -2.84 -12.35
CA SER A 207 -18.79 -4.13 -11.72
C SER A 207 -19.80 -4.96 -12.51
N GLU A 208 -19.96 -4.71 -13.82
CA GLU A 208 -20.91 -5.46 -14.66
C GLU A 208 -20.33 -6.80 -15.15
N HIS A 209 -19.02 -6.95 -15.04
CA HIS A 209 -18.28 -8.12 -15.49
C HIS A 209 -17.80 -8.96 -14.30
N GLU A 210 -17.87 -10.28 -14.44
CA GLU A 210 -17.29 -11.20 -13.45
C GLU A 210 -15.76 -11.13 -13.54
N ILE A 211 -15.12 -10.61 -12.48
CA ILE A 211 -13.67 -10.57 -12.35
C ILE A 211 -13.20 -11.83 -11.60
N LYS A 212 -12.26 -12.56 -12.19
CA LYS A 212 -11.70 -13.79 -11.66
C LYS A 212 -10.26 -13.56 -11.18
N VAL A 213 -10.00 -13.92 -9.94
CA VAL A 213 -8.65 -14.03 -9.36
C VAL A 213 -8.63 -15.24 -8.44
N GLU A 214 -8.25 -16.40 -8.98
CA GLU A 214 -8.29 -17.67 -8.27
C GLU A 214 -6.91 -18.33 -8.20
N LEU A 215 -6.47 -18.62 -6.98
CA LEU A 215 -5.27 -19.39 -6.73
C LEU A 215 -5.62 -20.89 -6.71
N VAL A 216 -4.97 -21.68 -7.56
CA VAL A 216 -5.19 -23.12 -7.66
C VAL A 216 -3.89 -23.86 -7.40
N GLU A 217 -3.89 -24.74 -6.41
CA GLU A 217 -2.79 -25.68 -6.19
C GLU A 217 -3.01 -26.94 -7.02
N LYS A 218 -2.03 -27.31 -7.84
CA LYS A 218 -2.02 -28.54 -8.63
C LYS A 218 -0.62 -29.13 -8.65
N ASP A 219 -0.52 -30.40 -8.26
CA ASP A 219 0.74 -31.16 -8.26
C ASP A 219 1.87 -30.42 -7.50
N GLY A 220 1.54 -29.81 -6.36
CA GLY A 220 2.46 -29.04 -5.52
C GLY A 220 2.92 -27.69 -6.09
N HIS A 221 2.25 -27.18 -7.12
CA HIS A 221 2.53 -25.87 -7.71
C HIS A 221 1.29 -24.99 -7.65
N TYR A 222 1.51 -23.68 -7.51
CA TYR A 222 0.44 -22.70 -7.54
C TYR A 222 0.25 -22.13 -8.94
N TYR A 223 -1.01 -21.91 -9.29
CA TYR A 223 -1.42 -21.26 -10.53
C TYR A 223 -2.40 -20.14 -10.18
N LEU A 224 -2.13 -18.94 -10.65
CA LEU A 224 -3.07 -17.83 -10.64
C LEU A 224 -3.90 -17.88 -11.92
N ASN A 225 -5.18 -18.23 -11.79
CA ASN A 225 -6.14 -18.19 -12.89
C ASN A 225 -6.94 -16.89 -12.81
N THR A 226 -6.83 -16.06 -13.84
CA THR A 226 -7.39 -14.70 -13.82
C THR A 226 -7.83 -14.22 -15.19
N ASN A 227 -8.76 -13.26 -15.24
CA ASN A 227 -9.13 -12.54 -16.46
C ASN A 227 -8.85 -11.02 -16.36
N ILE A 228 -8.07 -10.58 -15.35
CA ILE A 228 -7.84 -9.13 -15.13
C ILE A 228 -7.31 -8.40 -16.36
N PHE A 229 -6.52 -9.09 -17.20
CA PHE A 229 -5.89 -8.51 -18.39
C PHE A 229 -6.91 -8.16 -19.49
N ASP A 230 -8.01 -8.91 -19.60
CA ASP A 230 -9.09 -8.62 -20.54
C ASP A 230 -9.76 -7.26 -20.26
N HIS A 231 -9.70 -6.83 -19.00
CA HIS A 231 -10.28 -5.59 -18.52
C HIS A 231 -9.32 -4.40 -18.58
N LEU A 232 -8.02 -4.62 -18.83
CA LEU A 232 -7.03 -3.55 -18.98
C LEU A 232 -7.15 -2.84 -20.33
N LYS A 233 -7.65 -3.52 -21.38
CA LYS A 233 -7.74 -2.99 -22.75
C LYS A 233 -6.37 -2.41 -23.19
N ASP A 234 -6.35 -1.14 -23.64
CA ASP A 234 -5.14 -0.42 -24.06
C ASP A 234 -4.50 0.42 -22.93
N PHE A 235 -4.94 0.23 -21.68
CA PHE A 235 -4.39 0.98 -20.55
C PHE A 235 -2.94 0.58 -20.29
N SER A 236 -2.08 1.59 -20.18
CA SER A 236 -0.68 1.42 -19.85
C SER A 236 -0.25 2.54 -18.91
N SER A 237 0.64 2.21 -17.98
CA SER A 237 1.17 3.18 -17.03
C SER A 237 2.58 3.62 -17.41
N ARG A 238 3.12 4.62 -16.71
CA ARG A 238 4.53 4.98 -16.85
C ARG A 238 5.44 3.98 -16.14
N MET A 239 6.67 3.88 -16.63
CA MET A 239 7.74 3.20 -15.89
C MET A 239 8.07 3.97 -14.61
N VAL A 240 7.95 3.31 -13.46
CA VAL A 240 8.27 3.90 -12.15
C VAL A 240 9.76 3.73 -11.86
N ASN A 241 10.34 4.66 -11.12
CA ASN A 241 11.72 4.61 -10.64
C ASN A 241 11.89 5.40 -9.33
N THR A 242 13.09 5.38 -8.76
CA THR A 242 13.42 6.11 -7.53
C THR A 242 13.11 7.61 -7.59
N GLU A 243 13.36 8.27 -8.72
CA GLU A 243 13.10 9.72 -8.85
C GLU A 243 11.60 10.02 -8.81
N ILE A 244 10.78 9.17 -9.43
CA ILE A 244 9.32 9.28 -9.43
C ILE A 244 8.75 9.07 -8.03
N LEU A 245 9.27 8.09 -7.29
CA LEU A 245 8.86 7.87 -5.90
C LEU A 245 9.37 9.00 -5.00
N GLY A 246 10.58 9.53 -5.23
CA GLY A 246 11.16 10.56 -4.38
C GLY A 246 11.58 10.00 -3.02
N LYS A 247 11.44 10.82 -1.97
CA LYS A 247 11.93 10.51 -0.62
C LYS A 247 10.80 10.33 0.38
N ALA A 248 10.97 9.43 1.33
CA ALA A 248 10.15 9.44 2.55
C ALA A 248 10.43 10.71 3.37
N PHE A 249 9.41 11.21 4.06
CA PHE A 249 9.38 12.54 4.68
C PHE A 249 10.45 12.70 5.79
N GLU A 250 10.38 11.89 6.85
CA GLU A 250 11.29 12.04 8.01
C GLU A 250 12.74 11.62 7.73
N PRO A 251 13.03 10.44 7.16
CA PRO A 251 14.41 10.00 6.98
C PRO A 251 15.12 10.73 5.82
N GLU A 252 14.37 11.49 5.02
CA GLU A 252 14.81 12.11 3.76
C GLU A 252 15.54 11.13 2.81
N GLN A 253 15.22 9.84 2.92
CA GLN A 253 15.81 8.76 2.15
C GLN A 253 14.93 8.43 0.94
N TYR A 254 15.58 8.16 -0.19
CA TYR A 254 14.89 7.72 -1.41
C TYR A 254 14.36 6.29 -1.28
N PHE A 255 13.32 5.97 -2.07
CA PHE A 255 12.97 4.58 -2.36
C PHE A 255 14.01 4.00 -3.33
N GLU A 256 15.06 3.41 -2.78
CA GLU A 256 16.28 2.99 -3.49
C GLU A 256 16.75 1.60 -3.03
N ASP A 257 17.77 1.04 -3.67
CA ASP A 257 18.32 -0.27 -3.32
C ASP A 257 19.19 -0.21 -2.06
N VAL A 258 19.56 -1.36 -1.51
CA VAL A 258 20.31 -1.50 -0.24
C VAL A 258 21.69 -0.86 -0.26
N ASP A 259 22.24 -0.58 -1.44
CA ASP A 259 23.52 0.10 -1.64
C ASP A 259 23.36 1.60 -1.98
N GLY A 260 22.13 2.11 -1.95
CA GLY A 260 21.77 3.48 -2.30
C GLY A 260 21.66 3.73 -3.80
N THR A 261 21.70 2.70 -4.64
CA THR A 261 21.51 2.88 -6.08
C THR A 261 20.03 3.06 -6.44
N PRO A 262 19.71 3.88 -7.45
CA PRO A 262 18.32 4.10 -7.85
C PRO A 262 17.73 2.84 -8.48
N ILE A 263 16.51 2.50 -8.08
CA ILE A 263 15.70 1.42 -8.62
C ILE A 263 14.95 1.92 -9.85
N ARG A 264 14.94 1.10 -10.89
CA ARG A 264 13.97 1.17 -11.99
C ARG A 264 13.09 -0.07 -11.90
N PHE A 265 11.77 0.09 -11.88
CA PHE A 265 10.84 -1.03 -11.76
C PHE A 265 10.57 -1.66 -13.13
N ASP A 266 11.63 -2.10 -13.81
CA ASP A 266 11.58 -2.64 -15.18
C ASP A 266 11.51 -4.17 -15.25
N SER A 267 11.36 -4.83 -14.11
CA SER A 267 11.26 -6.29 -13.99
C SER A 267 9.97 -6.67 -13.26
N ASP A 268 9.39 -7.79 -13.62
CA ASP A 268 8.14 -8.31 -13.06
C ASP A 268 8.36 -9.33 -11.93
N TYR A 269 7.28 -9.98 -11.48
CA TYR A 269 7.27 -11.02 -10.45
C TYR A 269 8.31 -12.12 -10.67
N PHE A 270 8.57 -12.49 -11.92
CA PHE A 270 9.51 -13.55 -12.29
C PHE A 270 10.87 -13.02 -12.75
N GLY A 271 11.07 -11.69 -12.72
CA GLY A 271 12.26 -11.05 -13.26
C GLY A 271 12.24 -10.85 -14.78
N ASN A 272 11.08 -11.00 -15.44
CA ASN A 272 10.96 -10.69 -16.86
C ASN A 272 10.96 -9.18 -17.07
N HIS A 273 11.61 -8.72 -18.14
CA HIS A 273 11.64 -7.31 -18.48
C HIS A 273 10.26 -6.76 -18.90
N ARG A 274 9.87 -5.65 -18.30
CA ARG A 274 8.73 -4.83 -18.69
C ARG A 274 9.10 -4.03 -19.94
N GLY A 275 8.22 -4.06 -20.94
CA GLY A 275 8.38 -3.30 -22.17
C GLY A 275 8.11 -1.79 -21.99
N VAL A 276 8.07 -1.09 -23.12
CA VAL A 276 7.74 0.36 -23.15
C VAL A 276 6.29 0.62 -22.72
N HIS A 277 5.38 -0.31 -23.05
CA HIS A 277 4.00 -0.32 -22.57
C HIS A 277 3.94 -1.08 -21.24
N VAL A 278 3.98 -0.34 -20.15
CA VAL A 278 4.00 -0.93 -18.81
C VAL A 278 2.60 -1.36 -18.41
N ILE A 279 2.44 -2.66 -18.16
CA ILE A 279 1.20 -3.25 -17.66
C ILE A 279 1.17 -3.09 -16.13
N PRO A 280 0.10 -2.53 -15.54
CA PRO A 280 -0.10 -2.50 -14.09
C PRO A 280 -0.13 -3.90 -13.48
N GLY A 281 0.27 -4.00 -12.22
CA GLY A 281 0.34 -5.24 -11.48
C GLY A 281 1.67 -5.98 -11.67
N PRO A 282 1.78 -7.19 -11.11
CA PRO A 282 3.06 -7.84 -10.88
C PRO A 282 3.63 -8.55 -12.11
N PHE A 283 2.91 -8.58 -13.24
CA PHE A 283 3.32 -9.34 -14.43
C PHE A 283 3.61 -8.41 -15.62
N ALA A 284 4.66 -8.73 -16.39
CA ALA A 284 5.03 -7.99 -17.61
C ALA A 284 4.25 -8.42 -18.85
N SER A 285 3.50 -9.52 -18.81
CA SER A 285 2.75 -10.05 -19.95
C SER A 285 1.42 -10.65 -19.51
N PRO A 286 0.36 -10.50 -20.33
CA PRO A 286 -0.96 -11.05 -20.03
C PRO A 286 -0.96 -12.57 -20.15
N SER A 287 -1.64 -13.24 -19.22
CA SER A 287 -1.95 -14.67 -19.27
C SER A 287 -3.13 -14.99 -18.37
N ASP A 288 -4.02 -15.85 -18.82
CA ASP A 288 -5.20 -16.25 -18.04
C ASP A 288 -4.88 -17.31 -16.97
N SER A 289 -3.71 -17.94 -17.09
CA SER A 289 -3.19 -18.94 -16.15
C SER A 289 -1.69 -18.75 -16.00
N ILE A 290 -1.27 -18.31 -14.81
CA ILE A 290 0.12 -17.97 -14.50
C ILE A 290 0.62 -18.97 -13.47
N LYS A 291 1.65 -19.73 -13.82
CA LYS A 291 2.35 -20.59 -12.85
C LYS A 291 3.21 -19.71 -11.95
N LEU A 292 2.97 -19.75 -10.63
CA LEU A 292 3.72 -19.00 -9.62
C LEU A 292 4.92 -19.80 -9.10
#